data_AF-A0A935X2Y6-F1
#
_entry.id   AF-A0A935X2Y6-F1
#
_cell.length_a   1.000
_cell.length_b   1.000
_cell.length_c   1.000
_cell.angle_alpha   90.00
_cell.angle_beta   90.00
_cell.angle_gamma   90.00
#
_symmetry.space_group_name_H-M   'P 1'
#
loop_
_entity.id
_entity.type
_entity.pdbx_description
1 polymer ?
#
loop_
_entity_poly.entity_id
_entity_poly.type
_entity_poly.pdbx_seq_one_letter_code
_entity_poly.pdbx_strand_id
1 'polypeptide(L)'
;MKKTGRMFGYLTLGATVLGLGGLASCVTPGEKLRPRAAFDLQCAEDNLNMTELGGQCGVVQFAEGEGCSMGVSGCGRRATYVMVGSTWVKNDNTIEEEDKN
;
A
#
# COMPACT_ATOMS: atom_id res chain seq x y z
N MET A 1 -9.75 62.64 -41.23
CA MET A 1 -11.04 63.11 -40.66
C MET A 1 -11.98 61.92 -40.53
N LYS A 2 -12.56 61.68 -39.33
CA LYS A 2 -13.85 60.96 -39.04
C LYS A 2 -14.01 59.52 -39.60
N LYS A 3 -14.49 58.48 -38.91
CA LYS A 3 -15.13 58.28 -37.61
C LYS A 3 -15.13 56.77 -37.31
N THR A 4 -14.98 56.47 -36.03
CA THR A 4 -15.37 55.29 -35.23
C THR A 4 -16.53 54.40 -35.73
N GLY A 5 -16.39 53.08 -35.48
CA GLY A 5 -17.48 52.11 -35.36
C GLY A 5 -17.05 50.87 -34.55
N ARG A 6 -17.42 50.81 -33.26
CA ARG A 6 -17.31 49.65 -32.36
C ARG A 6 -18.53 48.73 -32.54
N MET A 7 -18.33 47.41 -32.55
CA MET A 7 -19.29 46.38 -32.04
C MET A 7 -18.49 45.08 -31.85
N PHE A 8 -18.12 44.71 -30.61
CA PHE A 8 -18.85 43.80 -29.71
C PHE A 8 -19.35 42.51 -30.37
N GLY A 9 -18.58 41.44 -30.17
CA GLY A 9 -18.99 40.05 -30.38
C GLY A 9 -18.29 39.17 -29.35
N TYR A 10 -18.78 39.20 -28.10
CA TYR A 10 -18.46 38.18 -27.10
C TYR A 10 -19.47 37.04 -27.25
N LEU A 11 -18.97 35.81 -27.28
CA LEU A 11 -19.53 34.57 -26.72
C LEU A 11 -19.22 33.40 -27.66
N THR A 12 -18.21 32.62 -27.29
CA THR A 12 -18.43 31.18 -27.13
C THR A 12 -17.66 30.76 -25.89
N LEU A 13 -18.39 30.59 -24.78
CA LEU A 13 -17.97 29.78 -23.65
C LEU A 13 -17.72 28.35 -24.18
N GLY A 14 -16.46 28.03 -24.44
CA GLY A 14 -16.00 26.64 -24.56
C GLY A 14 -15.45 26.20 -23.22
N ALA A 15 -16.33 25.82 -22.29
CA ALA A 15 -15.93 25.21 -21.03
C ALA A 15 -15.49 23.76 -21.31
N THR A 16 -14.22 23.56 -21.66
CA THR A 16 -13.64 22.22 -21.75
C THR A 16 -13.41 21.71 -20.34
N VAL A 17 -14.42 21.00 -19.80
CA VAL A 17 -14.29 20.17 -18.61
C VAL A 17 -13.40 18.99 -18.98
N LEU A 18 -12.08 19.16 -18.86
CA LEU A 18 -11.15 18.04 -18.94
C LEU A 18 -11.25 17.26 -17.64
N GLY A 19 -11.71 16.03 -17.82
CA GLY A 19 -12.21 15.12 -16.81
C GLY A 19 -11.23 14.85 -15.67
N LEU A 20 -11.84 14.52 -14.53
CA LEU A 20 -11.20 13.97 -13.36
C LEU A 20 -10.24 12.84 -13.73
N GLY A 21 -8.94 13.11 -13.59
CA GLY A 21 -7.93 12.08 -13.47
C GLY A 21 -8.15 11.37 -12.15
N GLY A 22 -8.84 10.22 -12.18
CA GLY A 22 -8.91 9.32 -11.05
C GLY A 22 -7.50 8.86 -10.69
N LEU A 23 -7.02 9.29 -9.53
CA LEU A 23 -5.81 8.73 -8.93
C LEU A 23 -6.11 7.26 -8.63
N ALA A 24 -5.59 6.36 -9.47
CA ALA A 24 -5.50 4.96 -9.14
C ALA A 24 -4.57 4.84 -7.94
N SER A 25 -5.14 4.75 -6.73
CA SER A 25 -4.39 4.39 -5.54
C SER A 25 -3.87 2.97 -5.72
N CYS A 26 -2.65 2.83 -6.21
CA CYS A 26 -1.91 1.58 -6.17
C CYS A 26 -1.66 1.25 -4.69
N VAL A 27 -2.59 0.50 -4.09
CA VAL A 27 -2.40 -0.03 -2.74
C VAL A 27 -1.24 -1.00 -2.82
N THR A 28 -0.09 -0.58 -2.32
CA THR A 28 1.10 -1.41 -2.32
C THR A 28 0.90 -2.55 -1.31
N PRO A 29 1.40 -3.76 -1.57
CA PRO A 29 1.20 -4.89 -0.67
C PRO A 29 1.68 -4.62 0.77
N GLY A 30 2.67 -3.74 0.95
CA GLY A 30 3.16 -3.29 2.27
C GLY A 30 2.15 -2.47 3.08
N GLU A 31 1.23 -1.74 2.44
CA GLU A 31 0.23 -0.92 3.16
C GLU A 31 -0.77 -1.77 3.94
N LYS A 32 -1.00 -3.03 3.53
CA LYS A 32 -1.87 -3.96 4.28
C LYS A 32 -1.17 -4.61 5.48
N LEU A 33 0.16 -4.60 5.52
CA LEU A 33 0.92 -5.24 6.61
C LEU A 33 0.92 -4.39 7.87
N ARG A 34 1.14 -3.08 7.72
CA ARG A 34 1.30 -2.13 8.83
C ARG A 34 0.11 -2.15 9.83
N PRO A 35 -1.17 -2.02 9.42
CA PRO A 35 -2.29 -2.05 10.37
C PRO A 35 -2.44 -3.42 11.04
N ARG A 36 -2.13 -4.51 10.33
CA ARG A 36 -2.16 -5.86 10.92
C ARG A 36 -1.08 -6.04 11.97
N ALA A 37 0.14 -5.62 11.67
CA ALA A 37 1.25 -5.71 12.62
C ALA A 37 1.02 -4.79 13.84
N ALA A 38 0.36 -3.64 13.66
CA ALA A 38 -0.03 -2.78 14.77
C ALA A 38 -1.00 -3.49 15.73
N PHE A 39 -1.99 -4.19 15.17
CA PHE A 39 -2.92 -5.02 15.94
C PHE A 39 -2.20 -6.17 16.65
N ASP A 40 -1.43 -6.98 15.92
CA ASP A 40 -0.76 -8.16 16.45
C ASP A 40 0.28 -7.81 17.54
N LEU A 41 1.01 -6.70 17.36
CA LEU A 41 2.02 -6.23 18.31
C LEU A 41 1.41 -5.34 19.41
N GLN A 42 0.13 -4.95 19.31
CA GLN A 42 -0.52 -3.96 20.17
C GLN A 42 0.30 -2.67 20.26
N CYS A 43 0.72 -2.17 19.11
CA CYS A 43 1.61 -1.03 18.96
C CYS A 43 1.05 -0.08 17.92
N ALA A 44 1.15 1.23 18.13
CA ALA A 44 0.72 2.21 17.14
C ALA A 44 1.52 2.05 15.83
N GLU A 45 0.86 2.24 14.68
CA GLU A 45 1.46 2.05 13.36
C GLU A 45 2.71 2.92 13.13
N ASP A 46 2.75 4.11 13.72
CA ASP A 46 3.89 5.04 13.63
C ASP A 46 5.12 4.57 14.43
N ASN A 47 4.90 3.69 15.41
CA ASN A 47 5.96 3.10 16.24
C ASN A 47 6.46 1.76 15.69
N LEU A 48 5.98 1.35 14.52
CA LEU A 48 6.42 0.14 13.84
C LEU A 48 7.55 0.45 12.86
N ASN A 49 8.63 -0.31 13.00
CA ASN A 49 9.70 -0.39 12.03
C ASN A 49 9.58 -1.69 11.23
N MET A 50 9.55 -1.57 9.90
CA MET A 50 9.43 -2.68 8.97
C MET A 50 10.76 -2.88 8.24
N THR A 51 11.22 -4.13 8.18
CA THR A 51 12.47 -4.53 7.54
C THR A 51 12.18 -5.63 6.55
N GLU A 52 12.59 -5.47 5.30
CA GLU A 52 12.51 -6.53 4.30
C GLU A 52 13.52 -7.63 4.66
N LEU A 53 13.05 -8.88 4.76
CA LEU A 53 13.89 -10.04 5.09
C LEU A 53 14.23 -10.85 3.84
N GLY A 54 13.40 -10.77 2.79
CA GLY A 54 13.64 -11.41 1.50
C GLY A 54 12.40 -11.53 0.63
N GLY A 55 12.61 -11.90 -0.64
CA GLY A 55 11.56 -12.00 -1.67
C GLY A 55 11.22 -10.66 -2.32
N GLN A 56 10.59 -10.67 -3.51
CA GLN A 56 10.22 -9.43 -4.21
C GLN A 56 8.92 -8.82 -3.66
N CYS A 57 9.08 -7.92 -2.70
CA CYS A 57 8.00 -7.14 -2.10
C CYS A 57 7.52 -6.01 -3.01
N GLY A 58 6.80 -6.32 -4.08
CA GLY A 58 6.31 -5.28 -5.01
C GLY A 58 5.61 -5.80 -6.26
N VAL A 59 5.77 -7.08 -6.55
CA VAL A 59 5.10 -7.77 -7.64
C VAL A 59 4.41 -8.99 -7.05
N VAL A 60 3.09 -8.91 -6.87
CA VAL A 60 2.23 -10.10 -6.86
C VAL A 60 2.27 -10.69 -8.27
N GLN A 61 3.42 -11.22 -8.66
CA GLN A 61 3.52 -12.06 -9.83
C GLN A 61 3.12 -13.45 -9.38
N PHE A 62 2.20 -14.03 -10.14
CA PHE A 62 1.73 -15.41 -10.04
C PHE A 62 2.84 -16.45 -10.27
N ALA A 63 4.12 -16.05 -10.15
CA ALA A 63 5.28 -16.90 -10.27
C ALA A 63 5.41 -17.71 -9.00
N GLU A 64 5.21 -19.02 -9.14
CA GLU A 64 5.43 -20.00 -8.10
C GLU A 64 6.84 -19.85 -7.51
N GLY A 65 6.94 -19.41 -6.26
CA GLY A 65 8.15 -19.60 -5.45
C GLY A 65 8.75 -18.40 -4.72
N GLU A 66 8.35 -17.17 -5.02
CA GLU A 66 8.96 -15.98 -4.39
C GLU A 66 7.97 -15.23 -3.48
N GLY A 67 7.78 -15.75 -2.27
CA GLY A 67 6.99 -15.09 -1.23
C GLY A 67 7.78 -13.94 -0.58
N CYS A 68 7.19 -12.74 -0.55
CA CYS A 68 7.76 -11.60 0.17
C CYS A 68 7.71 -11.83 1.69
N SER A 69 8.83 -11.59 2.36
CA SER A 69 9.00 -11.76 3.81
C SER A 69 9.42 -10.45 4.46
N MET A 70 8.69 -10.04 5.49
CA MET A 70 8.88 -8.77 6.20
C MET A 70 9.01 -9.01 7.70
N GLY A 71 10.05 -8.46 8.31
CA GLY A 71 10.18 -8.34 9.75
C GLY A 71 9.51 -7.05 10.22
N VAL A 72 8.74 -7.11 11.29
CA VAL A 72 8.14 -5.94 11.93
C VAL A 72 8.57 -5.91 13.39
N SER A 73 8.99 -4.73 13.85
CA SER A 73 9.43 -4.49 15.22
C SER A 73 8.87 -3.17 15.74
N GLY A 74 8.51 -3.12 17.02
CA GLY A 74 7.92 -1.94 17.62
C GLY A 74 7.41 -2.22 19.04
N CYS A 75 7.39 -1.21 19.90
CA CYS A 75 6.90 -1.31 21.29
C CYS A 75 7.52 -2.49 22.09
N GLY A 76 8.79 -2.80 21.87
CA GLY A 76 9.50 -3.91 22.53
C GLY A 76 9.15 -5.31 22.03
N ARG A 77 8.39 -5.42 20.93
CA ARG A 77 7.96 -6.68 20.33
C ARG A 77 8.44 -6.78 18.88
N ARG A 78 8.49 -8.00 18.36
CA ARG A 78 8.86 -8.30 16.97
C ARG A 78 8.05 -9.46 16.44
N ALA A 79 7.77 -9.45 15.15
CA ALA A 79 7.11 -10.54 14.44
C ALA A 79 7.66 -10.59 13.00
N THR A 80 7.65 -11.78 12.42
CA THR A 80 7.95 -11.97 11.00
C THR A 80 6.65 -12.26 10.27
N TYR A 81 6.51 -11.76 9.05
CA TYR A 81 5.37 -11.99 8.20
C TYR A 81 5.82 -12.48 6.84
N VAL A 82 5.06 -13.41 6.27
CA VAL A 82 5.29 -13.96 4.93
C VAL A 82 4.03 -13.72 4.12
N MET A 83 4.20 -13.33 2.86
CA MET A 83 3.12 -13.17 1.91
C MET A 83 2.77 -14.52 1.28
N VAL A 84 1.54 -14.98 1.52
CA VAL A 84 0.98 -16.19 0.90
C VAL A 84 -0.16 -15.75 0.00
N GLY A 85 0.04 -15.88 -1.32
CA GLY A 85 -0.86 -15.30 -2.31
C GLY A 85 -0.91 -13.78 -2.19
N SER A 86 -2.05 -13.24 -1.74
CA SER A 86 -2.27 -11.79 -1.53
C SER A 86 -2.41 -11.39 -0.06
N THR A 87 -2.11 -12.31 0.86
CA THR A 87 -2.35 -12.13 2.31
C THR A 87 -1.06 -12.26 3.11
N TRP A 88 -0.89 -11.37 4.09
CA TRP A 88 0.19 -11.47 5.07
C TRP A 88 -0.16 -12.45 6.17
N VAL A 89 0.71 -13.43 6.41
CA VAL A 89 0.57 -14.40 7.49
C VAL A 89 1.72 -14.19 8.47
N LYS A 90 1.42 -14.10 9.76
CA LYS A 90 2.44 -14.04 10.80
C LYS A 90 3.17 -15.38 10.82
N ASN A 91 4.47 -15.35 10.60
CA ASN A 91 5.36 -16.48 10.76
C ASN A 91 5.79 -16.51 12.23
N ASP A 92 5.08 -17.31 13.03
CA ASP A 92 5.44 -17.58 14.41
C ASP A 92 6.11 -18.95 14.45
N ASN A 93 7.28 -19.02 15.09
CA ASN A 93 8.10 -20.23 15.15
C ASN A 93 7.62 -21.17 16.25
N THR A 94 6.34 -21.10 16.66
CA THR A 94 5.73 -22.06 17.57
C THR A 94 5.62 -23.38 16.84
N ILE A 95 6.73 -24.13 16.85
CA ILE A 95 6.68 -25.58 16.74
C ILE A 95 5.91 -26.01 17.98
N GLU A 96 4.61 -26.24 17.82
CA GLU A 96 3.88 -27.05 18.78
C GLU A 96 4.56 -28.42 18.71
N GLU A 97 5.50 -28.66 19.62
CA GLU A 97 6.00 -30.00 19.86
C GLU A 97 4.77 -30.82 20.27
N GLU A 98 4.24 -31.59 19.32
CA GLU A 98 3.32 -32.67 19.64
C GLU A 98 4.06 -33.59 20.62
N ASP A 99 3.80 -33.37 21.92
CA ASP A 99 4.14 -34.28 23.00
C ASP A 99 3.38 -35.59 22.72
N LYS A 100 3.96 -36.44 21.89
CA LYS A 100 3.53 -37.82 21.68
C LYS A 100 3.86 -38.60 22.94
N ASN A 101 2.92 -38.58 23.89
CA ASN A 101 2.87 -39.55 24.98
C ASN A 101 2.14 -40.82 24.54
#